data_AF-A0A7J8NLD8-F1
#
_entry.id   AF-A0A7J8NLD8-F1
#
_cell.length_a   1.000
_cell.length_b   1.000
_cell.length_c   1.000
_cell.angle_alpha   90.00
_cell.angle_beta   90.00
_cell.angle_gamma   90.00
#
_symmetry.space_group_name_H-M   'P 1'
#
loop_
_entity.id
_entity.type
_entity.pdbx_description
1 polymer ?
#
loop_
_entity_poly.entity_id
_entity_poly.type
_entity_poly.pdbx_seq_one_letter_code
_entity_poly.pdbx_strand_id
1 'polypeptide(L)'
;MYTDGIDGIPLDGEGIRYFVSGKEESCKNGLKLHVEVMPFGNPEPEKPRVAVAAAAPTTPSGSARLYGSSVLLLVGLWLCHMAI
;
A
#
# COMPACT_ATOMS: atom_id res chain seq x y z
N MET A 1 -7.14 -23.25 4.58
CA MET A 1 -7.37 -21.95 3.92
C MET A 1 -7.45 -20.91 5.01
N TYR A 2 -6.82 -19.75 4.80
CA TYR A 2 -6.76 -18.65 5.76
C TYR A 2 -7.98 -17.75 5.51
N THR A 3 -8.96 -17.79 6.41
CA THR A 3 -10.27 -17.15 6.20
C THR A 3 -10.73 -16.30 7.37
N ASP A 4 -9.95 -16.26 8.45
CA ASP A 4 -10.36 -15.62 9.71
C ASP A 4 -10.01 -14.12 9.73
N GLY A 5 -9.41 -13.63 8.63
CA GLY A 5 -9.13 -12.22 8.36
C GLY A 5 -7.76 -11.78 8.85
N ILE A 6 -7.30 -12.32 9.99
CA ILE A 6 -5.94 -12.13 10.52
C ILE A 6 -5.36 -13.49 10.87
N ASP A 7 -4.68 -14.09 9.89
CA ASP A 7 -4.05 -15.41 10.01
C ASP A 7 -2.53 -15.26 10.18
N GLY A 8 -1.98 -15.86 11.24
CA GLY A 8 -0.53 -15.98 11.43
C GLY A 8 0.01 -17.22 10.73
N ILE A 9 0.93 -17.05 9.77
CA ILE A 9 1.49 -18.15 8.98
C ILE A 9 3.00 -18.28 9.29
N PRO A 10 3.45 -19.37 9.94
CA PRO A 10 4.86 -19.54 10.24
C PRO A 10 5.70 -19.79 8.98
N LEU A 11 6.92 -19.23 8.99
CA LEU A 11 7.89 -19.37 7.91
C LEU A 11 9.03 -20.32 8.31
N ASP A 12 8.71 -21.62 8.47
CA ASP A 12 9.60 -22.66 9.07
C ASP A 12 10.90 -23.00 8.31
N GLY A 13 11.20 -22.33 7.21
CA GLY A 13 12.33 -22.67 6.35
C GLY A 13 12.52 -21.68 5.21
N GLU A 14 13.77 -21.59 4.75
CA GLU A 14 14.20 -20.75 3.64
C GLU A 14 13.55 -21.15 2.31
N GLY A 15 13.56 -20.21 1.37
CA GLY A 15 13.06 -20.40 0.01
C GLY A 15 11.79 -19.61 -0.31
N ILE A 16 11.25 -19.88 -1.49
CA ILE A 16 10.18 -19.09 -2.08
C ILE A 16 8.81 -19.64 -1.68
N ARG A 17 7.90 -18.75 -1.26
CA ARG A 17 6.51 -19.06 -0.96
C ARG A 17 5.56 -18.14 -1.71
N TYR A 18 4.44 -18.71 -2.14
CA TYR A 18 3.39 -17.99 -2.85
C TYR A 18 2.09 -18.08 -2.07
N PHE A 19 1.49 -16.94 -1.80
CA PHE A 19 0.18 -16.83 -1.19
C PHE A 19 -0.76 -16.19 -2.20
N VAL A 20 -1.93 -16.78 -2.42
CA VAL A 20 -2.91 -16.28 -3.37
C VAL A 20 -4.29 -16.31 -2.75
N SER A 21 -5.15 -15.38 -3.15
CA SER A 21 -6.56 -15.53 -2.89
C SER A 21 -7.12 -16.74 -3.65
N GLY A 22 -7.91 -17.57 -2.98
CA GLY A 22 -8.68 -18.62 -3.64
C GLY A 22 -9.79 -18.09 -4.56
N LYS A 23 -10.17 -16.81 -4.42
CA LYS A 23 -11.10 -16.16 -5.33
C LYS A 23 -10.36 -15.74 -6.59
N GLU A 24 -10.72 -16.35 -7.72
CA GLU A 24 -10.04 -16.17 -9.01
C GLU A 24 -9.91 -14.69 -9.41
N GLU A 25 -11.01 -13.94 -9.35
CA GLU A 25 -11.01 -12.52 -9.70
C GLU A 25 -10.13 -11.69 -8.76
N SER A 26 -10.06 -12.02 -7.47
CA SER A 26 -9.16 -11.33 -6.54
C SER A 26 -7.70 -11.61 -6.87
N CYS A 27 -7.35 -12.85 -7.20
CA CYS A 27 -5.98 -13.21 -7.60
C CYS A 27 -5.56 -12.53 -8.91
N LYS A 28 -6.44 -12.50 -9.92
CA LYS A 28 -6.23 -11.77 -11.18
C LYS A 28 -5.99 -10.28 -10.96
N ASN A 29 -6.77 -9.69 -10.03
CA ASN A 29 -6.65 -8.28 -9.65
C ASN A 29 -5.48 -7.99 -8.68
N GLY A 30 -4.58 -8.96 -8.46
CA GLY A 30 -3.31 -8.72 -7.77
C GLY A 30 -3.28 -9.10 -6.30
N LEU A 31 -4.34 -9.72 -5.76
CA LEU A 31 -4.32 -10.26 -4.40
C LEU A 31 -3.54 -11.59 -4.34
N LYS A 32 -2.23 -11.48 -4.52
CA LYS A 32 -1.22 -12.53 -4.48
C LYS A 32 0.09 -11.96 -3.96
N LEU A 33 0.83 -12.75 -3.20
CA LEU A 33 2.07 -12.35 -2.56
C LEU A 33 3.16 -13.38 -2.82
N HIS A 34 4.28 -12.89 -3.34
CA HIS A 34 5.54 -13.60 -3.41
C HIS A 34 6.36 -13.28 -2.15
N VAL A 35 6.80 -14.30 -1.43
CA VAL A 35 7.62 -14.17 -0.23
C VAL A 35 8.89 -15.00 -0.43
N GLU A 36 10.03 -14.33 -0.42
CA GLU A 36 11.34 -14.99 -0.39
C GLU A 36 11.82 -15.03 1.06
N VAL A 37 11.94 -16.24 1.62
CA VAL A 37 12.39 -16.46 3.00
C VAL A 37 13.89 -16.68 2.97
N MET A 38 14.62 -15.72 3.52
CA MET A 38 16.08 -15.81 3.62
C MET A 38 16.50 -16.67 4.81
N PRO A 39 17.65 -17.37 4.72
CA PRO A 39 18.24 -18.05 5.87
C PRO A 39 18.45 -17.10 7.03
N PHE A 40 18.11 -17.57 8.22
CA PHE A 40 18.34 -16.83 9.45
C PHE A 40 19.85 -16.79 9.74
N GLY A 41 20.46 -15.61 9.58
CA GLY A 41 21.88 -15.38 9.90
C GLY A 41 22.80 -15.06 8.71
N ASN A 42 22.27 -14.82 7.51
CA ASN A 42 23.13 -14.27 6.45
C ASN A 42 23.35 -12.77 6.68
N PRO A 43 24.58 -12.28 6.91
CA PRO A 43 24.84 -10.85 6.79
C PRO A 43 24.56 -10.46 5.34
N GLU A 44 23.69 -9.47 5.14
CA GLU A 44 23.50 -8.90 3.81
C GLU A 44 24.88 -8.61 3.19
N PRO A 45 25.13 -8.94 1.91
CA PRO A 45 26.31 -8.39 1.24
C PRO A 45 26.15 -6.87 1.34
N GLU A 46 27.10 -6.20 1.99
CA GLU A 46 27.10 -4.75 2.12
C GLU A 46 26.93 -4.15 0.73
N LYS A 47 25.69 -3.77 0.40
CA LYS A 47 25.41 -2.93 -0.76
C LYS A 47 26.25 -1.69 -0.51
N PRO A 48 27.18 -1.30 -1.40
CA PRO A 48 27.96 -0.09 -1.20
C PRO A 48 26.98 1.04 -0.93
N ARG A 49 26.97 1.52 0.30
CA ARG A 49 26.14 2.62 0.74
C ARG A 49 26.81 3.83 0.14
N VAL A 50 26.52 4.11 -1.13
CA VAL A 50 26.83 5.43 -1.68
C VAL A 50 25.90 6.36 -0.92
N ALA A 51 26.42 6.94 0.16
CA ALA A 51 25.77 7.97 0.93
C ALA A 51 25.65 9.20 0.02
N VAL A 52 24.66 9.20 -0.85
CA VAL A 52 24.20 10.44 -1.47
C VAL A 52 23.46 11.17 -0.36
N ALA A 53 24.12 12.16 0.23
CA ALA A 53 23.47 13.12 1.09
C ALA A 53 22.41 13.84 0.25
N ALA A 54 21.15 13.37 0.32
CA ALA A 54 20.03 14.09 -0.25
C ALA A 54 19.82 15.35 0.61
N ALA A 55 19.96 16.52 -0.01
CA ALA A 55 19.59 17.77 0.62
C ALA A 55 18.13 17.69 1.07
N ALA A 56 17.84 18.22 2.27
CA ALA A 56 16.48 18.26 2.79
C ALA A 56 15.52 18.89 1.76
N PRO A 57 14.29 18.38 1.62
CA PRO A 57 13.29 19.02 0.76
C PRO A 57 13.03 20.43 1.28
N THR A 58 13.44 21.45 0.53
CA THR A 58 13.14 22.87 0.85
C THR A 58 11.72 23.24 0.44
N THR A 59 10.99 22.33 -0.18
CA THR A 59 9.63 22.56 -0.65
C THR A 59 8.64 22.23 0.46
N PRO A 60 7.84 23.19 0.95
CA PRO A 60 6.72 22.86 1.82
C PRO A 60 5.78 21.92 1.05
N SER A 61 5.37 20.82 1.68
CA SER A 61 4.28 20.00 1.18
C SER A 61 3.03 20.86 1.13
N GLY A 62 2.69 21.32 -0.08
CA GLY A 62 1.47 22.06 -0.34
C GLY A 62 0.28 21.11 -0.22
N SER A 63 -0.26 20.95 0.99
CA SER A 63 -1.61 20.44 1.16
C SER A 63 -2.54 21.50 0.55
N ALA A 64 -2.85 21.36 -0.74
CA ALA A 64 -3.93 22.11 -1.35
C ALA A 64 -5.19 21.74 -0.58
N ARG A 65 -5.63 22.63 0.31
CA ARG A 65 -6.86 22.45 1.09
C ARG A 65 -8.01 22.43 0.09
N LEU A 66 -8.47 21.23 -0.29
CA LEU A 66 -9.65 20.99 -1.14
C LEU A 66 -10.97 21.43 -0.46
N TYR A 67 -10.91 22.26 0.58
CA TYR A 67 -12.07 22.76 1.30
C TYR A 67 -12.98 23.60 0.39
N GLY A 68 -12.40 24.38 -0.54
CA GLY A 68 -13.17 25.17 -1.51
C GLY A 68 -13.99 24.32 -2.49
N SER A 69 -13.48 23.14 -2.86
CA SER A 69 -14.18 22.23 -3.78
C SER A 69 -15.40 21.58 -3.11
N SER A 70 -15.30 21.26 -1.82
CA SER A 70 -16.40 20.61 -1.10
C SER A 70 -17.60 21.53 -0.84
N VAL A 71 -17.37 22.83 -0.58
CA VAL A 71 -18.46 23.80 -0.33
C VAL A 71 -19.28 24.07 -1.60
N LEU A 72 -18.63 24.19 -2.76
CA LEU A 72 -19.30 24.41 -4.03
C LEU A 72 -20.18 23.22 -4.45
N LEU A 73 -19.71 21.99 -4.19
CA LEU A 73 -20.49 20.77 -4.45
C LEU A 73 -21.75 20.68 -3.58
N LEU A 74 -21.64 21.05 -2.30
CA LEU A 74 -22.78 21.02 -1.37
C LEU A 74 -23.83 22.09 -1.72
N VAL A 75 -23.40 23.30 -2.08
CA VAL A 75 -24.32 24.37 -2.52
C VAL A 75 -25.01 23.99 -3.83
N GLY A 76 -24.28 23.44 -4.79
CA GLY A 76 -24.85 22.96 -6.05
C GLY A 76 -25.91 21.87 -5.84
N LEU A 77 -25.61 20.87 -5.02
CA LEU A 77 -26.56 19.79 -4.70
C LEU A 77 -27.82 20.33 -4.01
N TRP A 78 -27.69 21.30 -3.11
CA TRP A 78 -28.82 21.90 -2.41
C TRP A 78 -29.74 22.68 -3.35
N LEU A 79 -29.17 23.47 -4.27
CA LEU A 79 -29.93 24.18 -5.29
C LEU A 79 -30.68 23.22 -6.23
N CYS A 80 -30.05 22.12 -6.64
CA CYS A 80 -30.70 21.09 -7.47
C CYS A 80 -31.89 20.44 -6.75
N HIS A 81 -31.78 20.19 -5.45
CA HIS A 81 -32.86 19.58 -4.68
C HIS A 81 -34.07 20.51 -4.51
N MET A 82 -33.87 21.83 -4.50
CA MET A 82 -34.96 22.80 -4.39
C MET A 82 -35.63 23.12 -5.73
N ALA A 83 -35.07 22.65 -6.85
CA ALA A 83 -35.56 22.90 -8.20
C ALA A 83 -36.38 21.73 -8.81
N ILE A 84 -36.53 20.64 -8.04
CA ILE A 84 -37.35 19.45 -8.34
C ILE A 84 -38.54 19.44 -7.37
#